data_AF-A0A813LQ91-F1
#
_entry.id   AF-A0A813LQ91-F1
#
_cell.length_a   1.000
_cell.length_b   1.000
_cell.length_c   1.000
_cell.angle_alpha   90.00
_cell.angle_beta   90.00
_cell.angle_gamma   90.00
#
_symmetry.space_group_name_H-M   'P 1'
#
loop_
_entity.id
_entity.type
_entity.pdbx_description
1 polymer ?
#
loop_
_entity_poly.entity_id
_entity_poly.type
_entity_poly.pdbx_seq_one_letter_code
_entity_poly.pdbx_strand_id
1 'polypeptide(L)'
;MHCAAVDGEQAAPATSHPAAADSFAYLWAAWEQSSGNDVLRVGTEVSVDRKSTKLDGRGTIVEVVDPIGGLESRYKVRLHGAEGTVEAPRRRLTVVLPFHTPRLVVICFTTAEYRQLAKTQLSIGDAAIDVGSCYGHTTELLRLRTGGRALGLDIGAKNVFKARKSFPEAVFQVYDVLEGGLPSCPLPCVDQEVAQAAGRPGARKAAFIDVGGERASDAVLKAILWAQDVFQPDVICVKSQYLFLESGGSLLGGKGNSPAEGFRFINPPHLHAAVSSACLDADETADQIGGDDPSGGEQGLGQRRSERYRMQQLVLSEELKTVATTSLPSLYLLHFSPDVDS
;
A
#
# COMPACT_ATOMS: atom_id res chain seq x y z
N MET A 1 -2.32 27.00 60.26
CA MET A 1 -2.05 27.11 58.81
C MET A 1 -0.64 26.64 58.57
N HIS A 2 -0.45 25.52 57.87
CA HIS A 2 0.83 25.14 57.28
C HIS A 2 0.56 24.69 55.85
N CYS A 3 1.21 25.34 54.88
CA CYS A 3 1.25 24.86 53.52
C CYS A 3 2.38 23.83 53.42
N ALA A 4 2.07 22.61 52.99
CA ALA A 4 3.07 21.66 52.53
C ALA A 4 3.30 21.91 51.04
N ALA A 5 4.57 22.05 50.63
CA ALA A 5 4.94 22.01 49.23
C ALA A 5 4.83 20.56 48.72
N VAL A 6 4.47 20.40 47.45
CA VAL A 6 4.49 19.10 46.77
C VAL A 6 5.75 19.05 45.92
N ASP A 7 6.58 18.04 46.14
CA ASP A 7 7.87 17.88 45.46
C ASP A 7 7.73 17.55 43.98
N GLY A 8 8.76 17.91 43.21
CA GLY A 8 8.73 17.98 41.75
C GLY A 8 8.66 16.62 41.04
N GLU A 9 7.80 16.57 40.03
CA GLU A 9 7.62 15.44 39.11
C GLU A 9 8.83 15.34 38.15
N GLN A 10 9.61 14.27 38.28
CA GLN A 10 10.76 14.02 37.41
C GLN A 10 10.29 13.55 36.03
N ALA A 11 10.61 14.32 34.99
CA ALA A 11 10.35 13.93 33.61
C ALA A 11 11.05 12.62 33.26
N ALA A 12 10.31 11.67 32.69
CA ALA A 12 10.86 10.39 32.25
C ALA A 12 11.93 10.60 31.15
N PRO A 13 13.01 9.81 31.15
CA PRO A 13 14.08 9.94 30.17
C PRO A 13 13.56 9.64 28.75
N ALA A 14 13.95 10.47 27.78
CA ALA A 14 13.63 10.26 26.38
C ALA A 14 14.16 8.90 25.90
N THR A 15 13.26 8.04 25.41
CA THR A 15 13.61 6.74 24.86
C THR A 15 14.44 6.93 23.59
N SER A 16 15.69 6.49 23.60
CA SER A 16 16.55 6.49 22.40
C SER A 16 15.93 5.62 21.31
N HIS A 17 15.61 6.20 20.17
CA HIS A 17 15.17 5.44 18.99
C HIS A 17 16.26 4.43 18.59
N PRO A 18 15.90 3.19 18.20
CA PRO A 18 16.86 2.22 17.70
C PRO A 18 17.54 2.74 16.42
N ALA A 19 18.81 2.42 16.24
CA ALA A 19 19.63 2.93 15.14
C ALA A 19 19.00 2.60 13.76
N ALA A 20 18.97 3.59 12.87
CA ALA A 20 18.18 3.61 11.63
C ALA A 20 18.69 2.69 10.48
N ALA A 21 19.38 1.59 10.79
CA ALA A 21 20.04 0.74 9.79
C ALA A 21 19.09 -0.19 9.00
N ASP A 22 17.89 -0.50 9.54
CA ASP A 22 16.91 -1.44 8.94
C ASP A 22 15.73 -0.76 8.23
N SER A 23 15.75 0.57 8.05
CA SER A 23 14.61 1.34 7.51
C SER A 23 14.17 0.95 6.09
N PHE A 24 15.04 0.29 5.32
CA PHE A 24 14.75 -0.16 3.95
C PHE A 24 14.38 -1.65 3.82
N ALA A 25 14.01 -2.34 4.91
CA ALA A 25 13.66 -3.76 4.93
C ALA A 25 12.33 -4.16 4.24
N TYR A 26 11.91 -3.43 3.20
CA TYR A 26 10.74 -3.75 2.38
C TYR A 26 11.15 -4.28 1.00
N LEU A 27 10.62 -5.45 0.62
CA LEU A 27 10.59 -5.86 -0.78
C LEU A 27 9.61 -5.00 -1.57
N TRP A 28 9.89 -4.80 -2.85
CA TRP A 28 9.02 -4.06 -3.76
C TRP A 28 8.47 -4.99 -4.83
N ALA A 29 7.18 -4.94 -5.08
CA ALA A 29 6.50 -5.72 -6.11
C ALA A 29 5.50 -4.87 -6.91
N ALA A 30 5.44 -5.07 -8.22
CA ALA A 30 4.32 -4.60 -9.02
C ALA A 30 3.18 -5.62 -8.93
N TRP A 31 1.97 -5.15 -8.62
CA TRP A 31 0.76 -5.94 -8.72
C TRP A 31 0.25 -5.90 -10.15
N GLU A 32 0.53 -6.97 -10.90
CA GLU A 32 -0.23 -7.27 -12.10
C GLU A 32 -1.30 -8.29 -11.70
N GLN A 33 -2.59 -7.93 -11.85
CA GLN A 33 -3.67 -8.91 -11.71
C GLN A 33 -3.69 -9.83 -12.94
N SER A 34 -2.67 -10.68 -13.04
CA SER A 34 -2.38 -11.71 -14.04
C SER A 34 -3.31 -11.71 -15.25
N SER A 35 -2.85 -11.14 -16.36
CA SER A 35 -3.63 -11.03 -17.60
C SER A 35 -3.92 -12.37 -18.31
N GLY A 36 -3.57 -13.52 -17.72
CA GLY A 36 -4.21 -14.78 -18.09
C GLY A 36 -3.66 -16.12 -17.59
N ASN A 37 -2.44 -16.22 -17.03
CA ASN A 37 -1.78 -17.55 -16.89
C ASN A 37 -1.06 -17.86 -15.57
N ASP A 38 -1.13 -17.04 -14.52
CA ASP A 38 -0.50 -17.41 -13.24
C ASP A 38 -1.25 -18.58 -12.59
N VAL A 39 -0.59 -19.74 -12.66
CA VAL A 39 -1.05 -21.03 -12.13
C VAL A 39 -0.95 -20.98 -10.61
N LEU A 40 -2.07 -20.61 -9.98
CA LEU A 40 -2.22 -20.77 -8.54
C LEU A 40 -2.05 -22.26 -8.19
N ARG A 41 -1.31 -22.55 -7.12
CA ARG A 41 -0.93 -23.93 -6.77
C ARG A 41 -1.70 -24.39 -5.54
N VAL A 42 -1.74 -25.71 -5.35
CA VAL A 42 -2.13 -26.27 -4.04
C VAL A 42 -1.18 -25.71 -2.98
N GLY A 43 -1.71 -25.27 -1.85
CA GLY A 43 -0.97 -24.55 -0.81
C GLY A 43 -0.96 -23.02 -0.95
N THR A 44 -1.34 -22.45 -2.11
CA THR A 44 -1.42 -20.98 -2.23
C THR A 44 -2.57 -20.42 -1.39
N GLU A 45 -2.25 -19.43 -0.56
CA GLU A 45 -3.20 -18.64 0.21
C GLU A 45 -3.94 -17.62 -0.67
N VAL A 46 -5.27 -17.64 -0.62
CA VAL A 46 -6.13 -16.84 -1.49
C VAL A 46 -7.35 -16.28 -0.76
N SER A 47 -7.86 -15.16 -1.24
CA SER A 47 -9.17 -14.63 -0.89
C SER A 47 -10.15 -14.88 -2.03
N VAL A 48 -11.29 -15.48 -1.69
CA VAL A 48 -12.37 -15.83 -2.61
C VAL A 48 -13.42 -14.72 -2.66
N ASP A 49 -13.60 -14.09 -3.82
CA ASP A 49 -14.65 -13.08 -4.05
C ASP A 49 -16.01 -13.75 -4.37
N ARG A 50 -16.85 -13.95 -3.35
CA ARG A 50 -18.25 -14.38 -3.49
C ARG A 50 -19.14 -13.55 -2.57
N LYS A 51 -20.45 -13.52 -2.87
CA LYS A 51 -21.45 -12.85 -2.02
C LYS A 51 -21.46 -13.40 -0.58
N SER A 52 -21.19 -14.70 -0.39
CA SER A 52 -21.14 -15.37 0.91
C SER A 52 -19.83 -15.13 1.68
N THR A 53 -18.75 -14.75 1.00
CA THR A 53 -17.40 -14.56 1.56
C THR A 53 -16.97 -13.09 1.63
N LYS A 54 -17.96 -12.19 1.66
CA LYS A 54 -17.75 -10.73 1.64
C LYS A 54 -17.02 -10.18 2.86
N LEU A 55 -17.10 -10.84 4.01
CA LEU A 55 -16.49 -10.41 5.28
C LEU A 55 -15.31 -11.29 5.67
N ASP A 56 -15.43 -12.59 5.47
CA ASP A 56 -14.31 -13.53 5.46
C ASP A 56 -14.38 -14.43 4.23
N GLY A 57 -13.25 -14.56 3.56
CA GLY A 57 -13.11 -15.33 2.33
C GLY A 57 -11.70 -15.86 2.14
N ARG A 58 -10.87 -15.82 3.17
CA ARG A 58 -9.53 -16.40 3.12
C ARG A 58 -9.59 -17.91 3.10
N GLY A 59 -8.58 -18.51 2.50
CA GLY A 59 -8.48 -19.96 2.39
C GLY A 59 -7.29 -20.39 1.58
N THR A 60 -6.94 -21.66 1.74
CA THR A 60 -5.84 -22.31 1.03
C THR A 60 -6.40 -23.08 -0.17
N ILE A 61 -5.77 -23.00 -1.34
CA ILE A 61 -6.08 -23.89 -2.45
C ILE A 61 -5.69 -25.32 -2.06
N VAL A 62 -6.64 -26.26 -2.17
CA VAL A 62 -6.42 -27.69 -1.85
C VAL A 62 -6.47 -28.58 -3.09
N GLU A 63 -7.04 -28.11 -4.20
CA GLU A 63 -7.17 -28.87 -5.44
C GLU A 63 -7.22 -27.88 -6.62
N VAL A 64 -6.43 -28.14 -7.66
CA VAL A 64 -6.59 -27.50 -8.97
C VAL A 64 -7.50 -28.43 -9.77
N VAL A 65 -8.68 -27.95 -10.16
CA VAL A 65 -9.66 -28.74 -10.90
C VAL A 65 -9.46 -28.46 -12.38
N ASP A 66 -8.97 -29.48 -13.08
CA ASP A 66 -8.64 -29.38 -14.50
C ASP A 66 -9.83 -28.92 -15.37
N PRO A 67 -9.57 -28.11 -16.40
CA PRO A 67 -10.61 -27.53 -17.24
C PRO A 67 -11.26 -28.59 -18.14
N ILE A 68 -12.44 -29.08 -17.73
CA ILE A 68 -13.27 -29.94 -18.59
C ILE A 68 -13.71 -29.16 -19.82
N GLY A 69 -13.29 -29.60 -21.01
CA GLY A 69 -13.75 -29.04 -22.28
C GLY A 69 -13.24 -27.63 -22.63
N GLY A 70 -12.08 -27.22 -22.11
CA GLY A 70 -11.47 -25.92 -22.44
C GLY A 70 -12.10 -24.71 -21.72
N LEU A 71 -12.83 -24.95 -20.62
CA LEU A 71 -13.34 -23.92 -19.72
C LEU A 71 -12.21 -23.28 -18.88
N GLU A 72 -12.51 -22.18 -18.17
CA GLU A 72 -11.59 -21.57 -17.20
C GLU A 72 -11.29 -22.56 -16.05
N SER A 73 -10.01 -22.79 -15.73
CA SER A 73 -9.60 -23.65 -14.61
C SER A 73 -10.27 -23.22 -13.30
N ARG A 74 -10.74 -24.21 -12.54
CA ARG A 74 -11.38 -23.98 -11.24
C ARG A 74 -10.44 -24.45 -10.14
N TYR A 75 -10.61 -23.85 -8.96
CA TYR A 75 -9.76 -24.09 -7.81
C TYR A 75 -10.66 -24.38 -6.62
N LYS A 76 -10.39 -25.48 -5.93
CA LYS A 76 -11.06 -25.84 -4.69
C LYS A 76 -10.28 -25.20 -3.55
N VAL A 77 -10.93 -24.29 -2.84
CA VAL A 77 -10.34 -23.53 -1.74
C VAL A 77 -10.96 -24.01 -0.43
N ARG A 78 -10.13 -24.44 0.52
CA ARG A 78 -10.55 -24.67 1.91
C ARG A 78 -10.56 -23.32 2.61
N LEU A 79 -11.75 -22.85 2.98
CA LEU A 79 -11.89 -21.56 3.66
C LEU A 79 -11.37 -21.66 5.09
N HIS A 80 -10.72 -20.60 5.58
CA HIS A 80 -10.34 -20.49 6.98
C HIS A 80 -11.60 -20.32 7.84
N GLY A 81 -11.60 -20.89 9.05
CA GLY A 81 -12.71 -20.77 10.01
C GLY A 81 -14.02 -21.46 9.63
N ALA A 82 -14.11 -22.16 8.49
CA ALA A 82 -15.31 -22.85 8.04
C ALA A 82 -15.04 -24.32 7.69
N GLU A 83 -15.98 -25.20 8.06
CA GLU A 83 -15.94 -26.61 7.67
C GLU A 83 -16.35 -26.77 6.20
N GLY A 84 -15.37 -26.85 5.30
CA GLY A 84 -15.61 -27.26 3.91
C GLY A 84 -14.68 -26.61 2.88
N THR A 85 -15.07 -26.75 1.61
CA THR A 85 -14.34 -26.20 0.46
C THR A 85 -15.28 -25.53 -0.52
N VAL A 86 -14.80 -24.50 -1.22
CA VAL A 86 -15.52 -23.80 -2.28
C VAL A 86 -14.75 -23.84 -3.61
N GLU A 87 -15.44 -24.15 -4.71
CA GLU A 87 -14.83 -24.12 -6.05
C GLU A 87 -14.96 -22.74 -6.73
N ALA A 88 -13.87 -22.00 -6.86
CA ALA A 88 -13.85 -20.70 -7.51
C ALA A 88 -13.07 -20.73 -8.85
N PRO A 89 -13.51 -20.01 -9.89
CA PRO A 89 -12.70 -19.76 -11.08
C PRO A 89 -11.56 -18.78 -10.77
N ARG A 90 -10.46 -18.81 -11.55
CA ARG A 90 -9.25 -17.97 -11.33
C ARG A 90 -9.56 -16.50 -11.07
N ARG A 91 -10.49 -15.92 -11.85
CA ARG A 91 -10.90 -14.50 -11.75
C ARG A 91 -11.62 -14.10 -10.46
N ARG A 92 -12.01 -15.07 -9.61
CA ARG A 92 -12.58 -14.84 -8.27
C ARG A 92 -11.57 -15.06 -7.14
N LEU A 93 -10.31 -15.36 -7.48
CA LEU A 93 -9.24 -15.55 -6.51
C LEU A 93 -8.25 -14.39 -6.58
N THR A 94 -7.94 -13.86 -5.40
CA THR A 94 -6.85 -12.90 -5.17
C THR A 94 -5.83 -13.59 -4.28
N VAL A 95 -4.55 -13.57 -4.63
CA VAL A 95 -3.49 -14.09 -3.74
C VAL A 95 -3.49 -13.26 -2.46
N VAL A 96 -3.45 -13.91 -1.30
CA VAL A 96 -3.18 -13.23 -0.03
C VAL A 96 -1.66 -13.12 0.08
N LEU A 97 -1.19 -11.90 0.28
CA LEU A 97 0.24 -11.59 0.35
C LEU A 97 0.89 -12.33 1.54
N PRO A 98 2.17 -12.70 1.45
CA PRO A 98 2.93 -13.13 2.61
C PRO A 98 3.11 -11.94 3.57
N PHE A 99 2.53 -12.01 4.76
CA PHE A 99 2.68 -11.03 5.85
C PHE A 99 3.82 -11.41 6.80
N HIS A 100 4.94 -11.84 6.24
CA HIS A 100 6.13 -12.25 6.98
C HIS A 100 7.22 -11.22 6.76
N THR A 101 8.28 -11.22 7.56
CA THR A 101 9.54 -10.57 7.15
C THR A 101 10.08 -11.28 5.90
N PRO A 102 10.51 -10.55 4.85
CA PRO A 102 10.58 -9.09 4.74
C PRO A 102 9.22 -8.43 4.43
N ARG A 103 9.02 -7.21 4.95
CA ARG A 103 7.81 -6.40 4.70
C ARG A 103 7.67 -6.09 3.21
N LEU A 104 6.49 -5.68 2.75
CA LEU A 104 6.22 -5.58 1.31
C LEU A 104 5.58 -4.24 0.88
N VAL A 105 6.13 -3.61 -0.17
CA VAL A 105 5.48 -2.53 -0.92
C VAL A 105 4.91 -3.12 -2.21
N VAL A 106 3.62 -2.91 -2.46
CA VAL A 106 2.87 -3.44 -3.61
C VAL A 106 2.31 -2.30 -4.45
N ILE A 107 2.84 -2.11 -5.65
CA ILE A 107 2.44 -1.04 -6.56
C ILE A 107 1.29 -1.51 -7.46
N CYS A 108 0.12 -0.88 -7.34
CA CYS A 108 -1.05 -1.09 -8.18
C CYS A 108 -1.11 -0.06 -9.31
N PHE A 109 -1.42 -0.48 -10.53
CA PHE A 109 -1.64 0.46 -11.64
C PHE A 109 -3.03 1.14 -11.55
N THR A 110 -4.06 0.37 -11.19
CA THR A 110 -5.46 0.82 -11.19
C THR A 110 -6.06 0.94 -9.79
N THR A 111 -7.08 1.80 -9.67
CA THR A 111 -7.94 1.86 -8.47
C THR A 111 -8.75 0.58 -8.26
N ALA A 112 -8.94 -0.25 -9.30
CA ALA A 112 -9.64 -1.53 -9.18
C ALA A 112 -8.78 -2.55 -8.42
N GLU A 113 -7.51 -2.71 -8.81
CA GLU A 113 -6.52 -3.57 -8.15
C GLU A 113 -6.28 -3.12 -6.71
N TYR A 114 -6.04 -1.83 -6.50
CA TYR A 114 -5.86 -1.23 -5.17
C TYR A 114 -7.03 -1.53 -4.21
N ARG A 115 -8.27 -1.35 -4.68
CA ARG A 115 -9.47 -1.70 -3.90
C ARG A 115 -9.71 -3.20 -3.79
N GLN A 116 -9.17 -4.01 -4.68
CA GLN A 116 -9.18 -5.47 -4.56
C GLN A 116 -8.21 -5.93 -3.47
N LEU A 117 -7.03 -5.32 -3.35
CA LEU A 117 -6.13 -5.55 -2.23
C LEU A 117 -6.77 -5.12 -0.89
N ALA A 118 -7.36 -3.92 -0.82
CA ALA A 118 -8.09 -3.47 0.37
C ALA A 118 -9.20 -4.45 0.83
N LYS A 119 -9.80 -5.19 -0.12
CA LYS A 119 -10.81 -6.21 0.13
C LYS A 119 -10.27 -7.59 0.52
N THR A 120 -8.97 -7.87 0.43
CA THR A 120 -8.47 -9.26 0.47
C THR A 120 -7.26 -9.43 1.40
N GLN A 121 -6.51 -8.36 1.61
CA GLN A 121 -5.26 -8.36 2.36
C GLN A 121 -5.44 -8.14 3.87
N LEU A 122 -6.66 -7.98 4.38
CA LEU A 122 -6.95 -7.79 5.81
C LEU A 122 -8.07 -8.71 6.32
N SER A 123 -7.99 -9.02 7.62
CA SER A 123 -8.94 -9.80 8.42
C SER A 123 -9.34 -9.03 9.68
N ILE A 124 -10.40 -9.51 10.36
CA ILE A 124 -10.92 -8.88 11.58
C ILE A 124 -9.82 -8.89 12.66
N GLY A 125 -9.56 -7.72 13.24
CA GLY A 125 -8.54 -7.52 14.27
C GLY A 125 -7.23 -6.92 13.74
N ASP A 126 -6.96 -7.01 12.43
CA ASP A 126 -5.88 -6.24 11.78
C ASP A 126 -6.14 -4.73 11.88
N ALA A 127 -5.18 -3.90 11.46
CA ALA A 127 -5.29 -2.45 11.44
C ALA A 127 -4.84 -1.86 10.10
N ALA A 128 -5.45 -0.75 9.68
CA ALA A 128 -5.12 -0.11 8.42
C ALA A 128 -5.18 1.43 8.42
N ILE A 129 -4.38 2.04 7.55
CA ILE A 129 -4.47 3.45 7.19
C ILE A 129 -4.69 3.62 5.67
N ASP A 130 -5.47 4.62 5.27
CA ASP A 130 -5.79 4.96 3.87
C ASP A 130 -5.40 6.41 3.59
N VAL A 131 -4.20 6.61 3.06
CA VAL A 131 -3.58 7.89 2.76
C VAL A 131 -4.06 8.38 1.39
N GLY A 132 -4.72 9.54 1.35
CA GLY A 132 -5.45 10.00 0.16
C GLY A 132 -6.85 9.40 0.05
N SER A 133 -7.50 9.15 1.20
CA SER A 133 -8.81 8.50 1.30
C SER A 133 -9.93 9.16 0.48
N CYS A 134 -9.81 10.45 0.13
CA CYS A 134 -10.74 11.18 -0.72
C CYS A 134 -12.18 11.08 -0.20
N TYR A 135 -13.11 10.48 -0.94
CA TYR A 135 -14.50 10.28 -0.51
C TYR A 135 -14.72 9.08 0.43
N GLY A 136 -13.65 8.39 0.85
CA GLY A 136 -13.66 7.36 1.89
C GLY A 136 -14.01 5.93 1.45
N HIS A 137 -14.18 5.69 0.15
CA HIS A 137 -14.56 4.36 -0.36
C HIS A 137 -13.55 3.25 -0.07
N THR A 138 -12.24 3.54 -0.04
CA THR A 138 -11.23 2.54 0.29
C THR A 138 -11.17 2.34 1.81
N THR A 139 -11.17 3.44 2.59
CA THR A 139 -11.25 3.41 4.06
C THR A 139 -12.42 2.56 4.56
N GLU A 140 -13.62 2.67 3.96
CA GLU A 140 -14.78 1.85 4.35
C GLU A 140 -14.55 0.36 4.07
N LEU A 141 -13.92 0.00 2.94
CA LEU A 141 -13.56 -1.40 2.66
C LEU A 141 -12.57 -1.93 3.70
N LEU A 142 -11.58 -1.12 4.07
CA LEU A 142 -10.59 -1.47 5.09
C LEU A 142 -11.26 -1.64 6.46
N ARG A 143 -12.11 -0.69 6.89
CA ARG A 143 -12.88 -0.74 8.15
C ARG A 143 -13.70 -2.03 8.25
N LEU A 144 -14.43 -2.39 7.19
CA LEU A 144 -15.24 -3.61 7.15
C LEU A 144 -14.39 -4.89 7.26
N ARG A 145 -13.14 -4.87 6.77
CA ARG A 145 -12.21 -6.01 6.89
C ARG A 145 -11.51 -6.07 8.24
N THR A 146 -11.07 -4.94 8.78
CA THR A 146 -10.37 -4.88 10.09
C THR A 146 -11.33 -4.97 11.28
N GLY A 147 -12.64 -4.80 11.07
CA GLY A 147 -13.65 -4.80 12.12
C GLY A 147 -13.73 -3.47 12.88
N GLY A 148 -13.49 -2.35 12.18
CA GLY A 148 -13.55 -0.98 12.73
C GLY A 148 -12.19 -0.26 12.75
N ARG A 149 -11.08 -1.00 12.76
CA ARG A 149 -9.72 -0.48 12.92
C ARG A 149 -9.13 0.04 11.60
N ALA A 150 -9.71 1.09 11.05
CA ALA A 150 -9.19 1.76 9.86
C ALA A 150 -9.32 3.29 9.95
N LEU A 151 -8.26 4.01 9.57
CA LEU A 151 -8.21 5.47 9.55
C LEU A 151 -7.98 5.99 8.13
N GLY A 152 -8.89 6.81 7.62
CA GLY A 152 -8.73 7.53 6.36
C GLY A 152 -8.09 8.91 6.58
N LEU A 153 -7.00 9.19 5.86
CA LEU A 153 -6.31 10.47 5.88
C LEU A 153 -6.49 11.17 4.53
N ASP A 154 -6.78 12.47 4.54
CA ASP A 154 -6.83 13.29 3.31
C ASP A 154 -6.53 14.76 3.66
N ILE A 155 -5.72 15.43 2.85
CA ILE A 155 -5.44 16.88 3.01
C ILE A 155 -6.71 17.74 2.80
N GLY A 156 -7.66 17.26 1.99
CA GLY A 156 -8.86 17.98 1.64
C GLY A 156 -9.93 17.90 2.73
N ALA A 157 -10.02 18.92 3.59
CA ALA A 157 -11.09 19.01 4.60
C ALA A 157 -12.52 18.83 4.03
N LYS A 158 -12.77 19.28 2.79
CA LYS A 158 -14.04 19.07 2.07
C LYS A 158 -14.27 17.60 1.68
N ASN A 159 -13.21 16.83 1.42
CA ASN A 159 -13.27 15.39 1.13
C ASN A 159 -13.57 14.62 2.42
N VAL A 160 -12.79 14.86 3.48
CA VAL A 160 -12.99 14.28 4.82
C VAL A 160 -14.42 14.51 5.33
N PHE A 161 -14.96 15.71 5.18
CA PHE A 161 -16.35 16.02 5.56
C PHE A 161 -17.37 15.17 4.78
N LYS A 162 -17.19 15.03 3.46
CA LYS A 162 -18.05 14.16 2.62
C LYS A 162 -17.90 12.69 2.98
N ALA A 163 -16.68 12.23 3.24
CA ALA A 163 -16.38 10.84 3.62
C ALA A 163 -17.06 10.46 4.94
N ARG A 164 -16.92 11.29 5.98
CA ARG A 164 -17.63 11.13 7.27
C ARG A 164 -19.15 11.11 7.12
N LYS A 165 -19.72 11.90 6.19
CA LYS A 165 -21.16 11.89 5.92
C LYS A 165 -21.62 10.61 5.19
N SER A 166 -20.81 10.08 4.28
CA SER A 166 -21.12 8.86 3.52
C SER A 166 -20.88 7.58 4.32
N PHE A 167 -19.89 7.59 5.21
CA PHE A 167 -19.43 6.43 5.99
C PHE A 167 -19.29 6.83 7.48
N PRO A 168 -20.41 7.03 8.20
CA PRO A 168 -20.40 7.57 9.56
C PRO A 168 -19.77 6.63 10.61
N GLU A 169 -19.59 5.36 10.28
CA GLU A 169 -18.89 4.37 11.12
C GLU A 169 -17.36 4.36 10.88
N ALA A 170 -16.86 5.03 9.84
CA ALA A 170 -15.44 5.07 9.51
C ALA A 170 -14.76 6.32 10.07
N VAL A 171 -13.53 6.15 10.59
CA VAL A 171 -12.74 7.26 11.12
C VAL A 171 -11.99 7.93 9.98
N PHE A 172 -12.12 9.25 9.87
CA PHE A 172 -11.40 10.06 8.90
C PHE A 172 -10.77 11.28 9.57
N GLN A 173 -9.62 11.73 9.08
CA GLN A 173 -8.92 12.90 9.57
C GLN A 173 -8.33 13.75 8.44
N VAL A 174 -8.34 15.07 8.65
CA VAL A 174 -7.60 16.01 7.81
C VAL A 174 -6.15 15.98 8.26
N TYR A 175 -5.25 15.57 7.37
CA TYR A 175 -3.82 15.46 7.65
C TYR A 175 -3.03 15.50 6.34
N ASP A 176 -1.89 16.18 6.34
CA ASP A 176 -0.92 16.16 5.25
C ASP A 176 0.27 15.27 5.63
N VAL A 177 0.46 14.18 4.88
CA VAL A 177 1.58 13.23 5.07
C VAL A 177 2.88 13.68 4.41
N LEU A 178 2.85 14.77 3.63
CA LEU A 178 4.00 15.30 2.88
C LEU A 178 4.64 16.49 3.59
N GLU A 179 3.84 17.30 4.27
CA GLU A 179 4.27 18.43 5.11
C GLU A 179 4.36 18.06 6.61
N GLY A 180 3.72 16.95 7.00
CA GLY A 180 3.70 16.47 8.38
C GLY A 180 5.04 15.95 8.87
N GLY A 181 5.81 16.82 9.54
CA GLY A 181 6.94 16.42 10.36
C GLY A 181 6.53 15.37 11.41
N LEU A 182 7.50 14.55 11.85
CA LEU A 182 7.25 13.33 12.62
C LEU A 182 6.61 13.44 14.03
N PRO A 183 6.62 14.55 14.79
CA PRO A 183 6.08 14.52 16.16
C PRO A 183 4.55 14.63 16.16
N SER A 184 3.90 13.60 16.72
CA SER A 184 2.44 13.51 16.92
C SER A 184 1.60 13.47 15.63
N CYS A 185 1.81 12.42 14.82
CA CYS A 185 0.67 11.91 14.07
C CYS A 185 -0.46 11.61 15.07
N PRO A 186 -1.72 12.06 14.84
CA PRO A 186 -2.85 11.91 15.77
C PRO A 186 -3.39 10.47 15.89
N LEU A 187 -2.51 9.50 15.68
CA LEU A 187 -2.73 8.09 15.91
C LEU A 187 -2.97 7.68 17.38
N PRO A 188 -2.80 8.42 18.49
CA PRO A 188 -3.01 7.85 19.84
C PRO A 188 -4.35 7.13 20.11
N CYS A 189 -5.42 7.39 19.33
CA CYS A 189 -6.62 6.56 19.32
C CYS A 189 -6.44 5.23 18.56
N VAL A 190 -5.78 5.26 17.41
CA VAL A 190 -5.32 4.08 16.67
C VAL A 190 -4.28 3.33 17.50
N ASP A 191 -3.18 3.94 17.95
CA ASP A 191 -2.13 3.30 18.75
C ASP A 191 -2.65 2.66 20.05
N GLN A 192 -3.66 3.20 20.74
CA GLN A 192 -4.24 2.47 21.88
C GLN A 192 -5.01 1.22 21.44
N GLU A 193 -5.88 1.30 20.42
CA GLU A 193 -6.63 0.13 19.93
C GLU A 193 -5.79 -0.86 19.10
N VAL A 194 -4.71 -0.38 18.49
CA VAL A 194 -3.79 -1.09 17.58
C VAL A 194 -2.55 -1.59 18.31
N ALA A 195 -2.07 -0.96 19.38
CA ALA A 195 -1.14 -1.61 20.31
C ALA A 195 -1.88 -2.70 21.12
N GLN A 196 -3.14 -2.49 21.51
CA GLN A 196 -3.98 -3.57 22.03
C GLN A 196 -4.31 -4.64 20.98
N ALA A 197 -4.28 -4.31 19.68
CA ALA A 197 -4.34 -5.30 18.59
C ALA A 197 -3.01 -6.06 18.43
N ALA A 198 -1.88 -5.36 18.38
CA ALA A 198 -0.53 -5.92 18.21
C ALA A 198 -0.08 -6.74 19.44
N GLY A 199 -0.65 -6.47 20.61
CA GLY A 199 -0.55 -7.35 21.79
C GLY A 199 -1.27 -8.70 21.61
N ARG A 200 -2.10 -8.87 20.57
CA ARG A 200 -2.60 -10.19 20.14
C ARG A 200 -1.63 -10.76 19.10
N PRO A 201 -1.03 -11.95 19.35
CA PRO A 201 -0.19 -12.61 18.36
C PRO A 201 -0.89 -12.74 17.01
N GLY A 202 -0.28 -12.18 15.96
CA GLY A 202 -0.72 -12.33 14.57
C GLY A 202 -1.62 -11.22 13.99
N ALA A 203 -1.95 -10.16 14.73
CA ALA A 203 -2.66 -8.99 14.17
C ALA A 203 -1.71 -8.17 13.26
N ARG A 204 -2.17 -7.82 12.06
CA ARG A 204 -1.36 -7.19 10.99
C ARG A 204 -1.62 -5.69 10.88
N LYS A 205 -0.67 -4.96 10.30
CA LYS A 205 -0.80 -3.55 9.93
C LYS A 205 -0.62 -3.37 8.41
N ALA A 206 -1.52 -2.63 7.76
CA ALA A 206 -1.40 -2.31 6.33
C ALA A 206 -1.61 -0.82 6.03
N ALA A 207 -0.73 -0.24 5.22
CA ALA A 207 -0.96 1.08 4.65
C ALA A 207 -1.49 0.97 3.22
N PHE A 208 -2.43 1.84 2.87
CA PHE A 208 -2.98 2.01 1.54
C PHE A 208 -2.73 3.47 1.13
N ILE A 209 -2.06 3.71 0.01
CA ILE A 209 -1.61 5.04 -0.43
C ILE A 209 -2.11 5.35 -1.86
N ASP A 210 -2.96 6.39 -2.00
CA ASP A 210 -3.36 7.02 -3.26
C ASP A 210 -3.30 8.56 -3.12
N VAL A 211 -2.08 9.12 -3.06
CA VAL A 211 -1.85 10.59 -2.98
C VAL A 211 -2.12 11.36 -4.30
N GLY A 212 -2.84 10.74 -5.24
CA GLY A 212 -3.30 11.37 -6.49
C GLY A 212 -2.42 11.05 -7.71
N GLY A 213 -3.06 10.63 -8.80
CA GLY A 213 -2.40 10.02 -9.97
C GLY A 213 -1.58 10.93 -10.90
N GLU A 214 -1.39 12.21 -10.55
CA GLU A 214 -0.56 13.18 -11.29
C GLU A 214 0.65 13.66 -10.46
N ARG A 215 0.84 13.16 -9.24
CA ARG A 215 2.00 13.51 -8.40
C ARG A 215 3.27 12.80 -8.90
N ALA A 216 4.41 13.48 -8.81
CA ALA A 216 5.73 12.89 -9.07
C ALA A 216 6.03 11.75 -8.06
N SER A 217 6.92 10.83 -8.44
CA SER A 217 7.35 9.71 -7.58
C SER A 217 7.73 10.16 -6.17
N ASP A 218 8.44 11.28 -6.03
CA ASP A 218 8.93 11.80 -4.75
C ASP A 218 7.81 12.01 -3.71
N ALA A 219 6.63 12.49 -4.11
CA ALA A 219 5.51 12.66 -3.19
C ALA A 219 4.93 11.31 -2.74
N VAL A 220 4.91 10.31 -3.62
CA VAL A 220 4.47 8.95 -3.29
C VAL A 220 5.51 8.28 -2.38
N LEU A 221 6.81 8.47 -2.66
CA LEU A 221 7.91 7.96 -1.86
C LEU A 221 7.94 8.60 -0.46
N LYS A 222 7.74 9.91 -0.33
CA LYS A 222 7.56 10.60 0.96
C LYS A 222 6.39 10.03 1.76
N ALA A 223 5.24 9.77 1.13
CA ALA A 223 4.10 9.12 1.79
C ALA A 223 4.38 7.67 2.21
N ILE A 224 5.17 6.91 1.43
CA ILE A 224 5.62 5.56 1.79
C ILE A 224 6.55 5.61 3.02
N LEU A 225 7.57 6.46 3.00
CA LEU A 225 8.52 6.63 4.11
C LEU A 225 7.80 7.07 5.40
N TRP A 226 6.92 8.07 5.30
CA TRP A 226 6.05 8.49 6.41
C TRP A 226 5.25 7.31 6.97
N ALA A 227 4.65 6.47 6.12
CA ALA A 227 3.90 5.30 6.59
C ALA A 227 4.81 4.23 7.23
N GLN A 228 6.04 4.06 6.72
CA GLN A 228 7.05 3.16 7.29
C GLN A 228 7.47 3.60 8.69
N ASP A 229 7.76 4.89 8.88
CA ASP A 229 8.23 5.44 10.16
C ASP A 229 7.11 5.51 11.20
N VAL A 230 5.95 6.07 10.82
CA VAL A 230 4.83 6.36 11.72
C VAL A 230 4.00 5.12 12.04
N PHE A 231 3.66 4.32 11.03
CA PHE A 231 2.71 3.22 11.19
C PHE A 231 3.38 1.83 11.16
N GLN A 232 4.60 1.72 10.62
CA GLN A 232 5.37 0.47 10.49
C GLN A 232 4.52 -0.72 10.00
N PRO A 233 3.82 -0.61 8.84
CA PRO A 233 2.96 -1.66 8.33
C PRO A 233 3.75 -2.86 7.79
N ASP A 234 3.15 -4.05 7.86
CA ASP A 234 3.69 -5.26 7.24
C ASP A 234 3.59 -5.19 5.70
N VAL A 235 2.56 -4.49 5.19
CA VAL A 235 2.34 -4.24 3.76
C VAL A 235 1.94 -2.79 3.46
N ILE A 236 2.47 -2.24 2.38
CA ILE A 236 2.10 -0.93 1.83
C ILE A 236 1.57 -1.13 0.41
N CYS A 237 0.26 -1.00 0.22
CA CYS A 237 -0.36 -0.99 -1.10
C CYS A 237 -0.36 0.44 -1.64
N VAL A 238 0.30 0.67 -2.77
CA VAL A 238 0.50 2.00 -3.37
C VAL A 238 -0.17 2.02 -4.73
N LYS A 239 -1.12 2.92 -4.98
CA LYS A 239 -1.65 3.11 -6.33
C LYS A 239 -0.96 4.28 -7.03
N SER A 240 -0.08 3.95 -7.96
CA SER A 240 0.65 4.94 -8.77
C SER A 240 0.93 4.35 -10.16
N GLN A 241 0.33 4.96 -11.18
CA GLN A 241 0.59 4.58 -12.58
C GLN A 241 2.05 4.80 -12.96
N TYR A 242 2.64 5.86 -12.41
CA TYR A 242 3.98 6.30 -12.75
C TYR A 242 5.05 5.37 -12.16
N LEU A 243 5.01 5.09 -10.84
CA LEU A 243 5.90 4.11 -10.21
C LEU A 243 5.74 2.70 -10.82
N PHE A 244 4.52 2.32 -11.19
CA PHE A 244 4.27 1.04 -11.85
C PHE A 244 4.99 0.95 -13.21
N LEU A 245 4.96 2.01 -14.02
CA LEU A 245 5.69 2.08 -15.29
C LEU A 245 7.22 2.14 -15.07
N GLU A 246 7.71 2.94 -14.12
CA GLU A 246 9.14 3.01 -13.77
C GLU A 246 9.67 1.65 -13.29
N SER A 247 8.85 0.84 -12.62
CA SER A 247 9.21 -0.52 -12.22
C SER A 247 9.33 -1.52 -13.40
N GLY A 248 9.03 -1.07 -14.61
CA GLY A 248 9.01 -1.87 -15.84
C GLY A 248 7.72 -2.67 -16.04
N GLY A 249 6.66 -2.39 -15.29
CA GLY A 249 5.33 -2.99 -15.47
C GLY A 249 4.74 -2.69 -16.84
N SER A 250 3.98 -3.62 -17.42
CA SER A 250 3.55 -3.52 -18.82
C SER A 250 2.04 -3.37 -18.99
N LEU A 251 1.59 -2.20 -19.46
CA LEU A 251 0.17 -1.95 -19.77
C LEU A 251 -0.40 -2.87 -20.85
N LEU A 252 0.46 -3.48 -21.67
CA LEU A 252 0.08 -4.30 -22.81
C LEU A 252 0.04 -5.80 -22.49
N GLY A 253 0.19 -6.19 -21.21
CA GLY A 253 0.16 -7.60 -20.80
C GLY A 253 1.22 -8.43 -21.53
N GLY A 254 2.44 -7.89 -21.61
CA GLY A 254 3.52 -8.50 -22.37
C GLY A 254 3.77 -9.95 -21.94
N LYS A 255 3.84 -10.87 -22.91
CA LYS A 255 4.12 -12.30 -22.71
C LYS A 255 5.58 -12.55 -22.31
N GLY A 256 6.04 -11.93 -21.24
CA GLY A 256 7.34 -12.18 -20.63
C GLY A 256 7.29 -13.45 -19.78
N ASN A 257 8.33 -14.28 -19.87
CA ASN A 257 8.47 -15.52 -19.10
C ASN A 257 8.88 -15.25 -17.63
N SER A 258 8.21 -14.31 -16.95
CA SER A 258 8.38 -14.10 -15.51
C SER A 258 7.86 -15.33 -14.72
N PRO A 259 8.35 -15.57 -13.49
CA PRO A 259 7.88 -16.68 -12.65
C PRO A 259 6.37 -16.60 -12.40
N ALA A 260 5.74 -17.77 -12.21
CA ALA A 260 4.29 -17.99 -12.23
C ALA A 260 3.53 -17.51 -10.97
N GLU A 261 3.97 -16.40 -10.38
CA GLU A 261 3.38 -15.75 -9.22
C GLU A 261 2.99 -14.33 -9.66
N GLY A 262 1.84 -13.82 -9.21
CA GLY A 262 1.24 -12.55 -9.67
C GLY A 262 1.96 -11.27 -9.23
N PHE A 263 3.29 -11.33 -9.14
CA PHE A 263 4.20 -10.32 -8.65
C PHE A 263 5.44 -10.28 -9.53
N ARG A 264 5.79 -9.08 -9.97
CA ARG A 264 7.16 -8.81 -10.40
C ARG A 264 7.87 -8.12 -9.25
N PHE A 265 8.84 -8.80 -8.64
CA PHE A 265 9.76 -8.14 -7.70
C PHE A 265 10.62 -7.12 -8.45
N ILE A 266 10.81 -5.96 -7.80
CA ILE A 266 11.46 -4.79 -8.37
C ILE A 266 12.67 -4.47 -7.50
N ASN A 267 13.82 -4.25 -8.13
CA ASN A 267 14.95 -3.63 -7.44
C ASN A 267 14.75 -2.09 -7.50
N PRO A 268 14.72 -1.35 -6.38
CA PRO A 268 14.50 0.10 -6.37
C PRO A 268 15.73 1.04 -6.50
N PRO A 269 16.95 0.72 -7.02
CA PRO A 269 18.13 1.58 -6.90
C PRO A 269 17.94 3.02 -7.39
N HIS A 270 17.17 3.22 -8.45
CA HIS A 270 16.89 4.54 -9.00
C HIS A 270 15.94 5.36 -8.12
N LEU A 271 15.02 4.72 -7.39
CA LEU A 271 14.14 5.37 -6.41
C LEU A 271 14.93 5.83 -5.17
N HIS A 272 15.92 5.06 -4.72
CA HIS A 272 16.79 5.46 -3.60
C HIS A 272 17.57 6.75 -3.91
N ALA A 273 18.12 6.88 -5.12
CA ALA A 273 18.85 8.08 -5.53
C ALA A 273 17.95 9.34 -5.53
N ALA A 274 16.72 9.22 -6.03
CA ALA A 274 15.75 10.32 -6.01
C ALA A 274 15.36 10.75 -4.59
N VAL A 275 15.08 9.77 -3.70
CA VAL A 275 14.78 10.02 -2.27
C VAL A 275 15.94 10.73 -1.58
N SER A 276 17.18 10.25 -1.77
CA SER A 276 18.35 10.84 -1.11
C SER A 276 18.60 12.29 -1.52
N SER A 277 18.31 12.69 -2.77
CA SER A 277 18.37 14.09 -3.19
C SER A 277 17.24 14.90 -2.57
N ALA A 278 15.99 14.42 -2.70
CA ALA A 278 14.79 15.15 -2.26
C ALA A 278 14.66 15.34 -0.73
N CYS A 279 15.49 14.65 0.06
CA CYS A 279 15.65 14.86 1.50
C CYS A 279 16.69 15.94 1.85
N LEU A 280 17.67 16.20 0.97
CA LEU A 280 18.69 17.24 1.18
C LEU A 280 18.18 18.62 0.74
N ASP A 281 17.47 18.69 -0.39
CA ASP A 281 16.96 19.95 -0.96
C ASP A 281 15.86 20.62 -0.08
N ALA A 282 15.25 19.86 0.83
CA ALA A 282 14.18 20.33 1.71
C ALA A 282 14.68 21.20 2.88
N ASP A 283 15.94 21.05 3.30
CA ASP A 283 16.55 21.85 4.38
C ASP A 283 17.03 23.23 3.85
N GLU A 284 17.41 23.34 2.58
CA GLU A 284 17.93 24.59 1.99
C GLU A 284 16.84 25.56 1.49
N THR A 285 15.60 25.09 1.28
CA THR A 285 14.53 25.89 0.63
C THR A 285 13.56 26.59 1.59
N ALA A 286 13.69 26.42 2.90
CA ALA A 286 12.80 27.02 3.90
C ALA A 286 12.92 28.56 4.04
N ASP A 287 14.00 29.17 3.56
CA ASP A 287 14.32 30.60 3.76
C ASP A 287 13.80 31.53 2.64
N GLN A 288 13.22 31.00 1.56
CA GLN A 288 12.78 31.82 0.41
C GLN A 288 11.47 31.35 -0.20
N ILE A 289 10.36 32.05 0.09
CA ILE A 289 9.33 32.51 -0.87
C ILE A 289 8.28 33.33 -0.10
N GLY A 290 7.99 34.53 -0.59
CA GLY A 290 6.78 35.29 -0.27
C GLY A 290 6.26 35.99 -1.52
N GLY A 291 4.94 36.20 -1.61
CA GLY A 291 4.33 37.04 -2.67
C GLY A 291 3.25 36.38 -3.53
N ASP A 292 2.00 36.53 -3.07
CA ASP A 292 0.84 37.06 -3.82
C ASP A 292 0.02 36.31 -4.90
N ASP A 293 -1.25 36.77 -4.90
CA ASP A 293 -2.34 36.82 -5.91
C ASP A 293 -3.17 35.55 -6.27
N PRO A 294 -4.40 35.42 -5.73
CA PRO A 294 -5.38 34.39 -6.10
C PRO A 294 -6.46 34.91 -7.07
N SER A 295 -6.16 35.07 -8.36
CA SER A 295 -7.15 35.50 -9.37
C SER A 295 -7.07 34.78 -10.74
N GLY A 296 -7.10 33.45 -10.75
CA GLY A 296 -7.11 32.62 -11.98
C GLY A 296 -8.25 31.58 -12.04
N GLY A 297 -9.14 31.69 -13.04
CA GLY A 297 -10.36 30.88 -13.15
C GLY A 297 -10.15 29.40 -13.56
N GLU A 298 -10.96 28.50 -13.00
CA GLU A 298 -10.77 27.04 -13.03
C GLU A 298 -10.83 26.37 -14.42
N GLN A 299 -11.47 26.99 -15.43
CA GLN A 299 -11.78 26.32 -16.70
C GLN A 299 -10.58 26.09 -17.63
N GLY A 300 -9.44 26.75 -17.39
CA GLY A 300 -8.21 26.57 -18.20
C GLY A 300 -7.26 25.45 -17.74
N LEU A 301 -7.49 24.87 -16.55
CA LEU A 301 -6.52 23.97 -15.91
C LEU A 301 -6.48 22.55 -16.53
N GLY A 302 -7.61 22.03 -17.01
CA GLY A 302 -7.70 20.66 -17.53
C GLY A 302 -6.91 20.44 -18.82
N GLN A 303 -7.02 21.34 -19.80
CA GLN A 303 -6.30 21.21 -21.08
C GLN A 303 -4.79 21.38 -20.92
N ARG A 304 -4.34 22.36 -20.11
CA ARG A 304 -2.90 22.59 -19.88
C ARG A 304 -2.21 21.44 -19.15
N ARG A 305 -2.92 20.68 -18.30
CA ARG A 305 -2.41 19.44 -17.69
C ARG A 305 -2.19 18.34 -18.73
N SER A 306 -3.13 18.17 -19.66
CA SER A 306 -3.07 17.14 -20.72
C SER A 306 -1.90 17.35 -21.69
N GLU A 307 -1.62 18.59 -22.11
CA GLU A 307 -0.47 18.87 -22.99
C GLU A 307 0.87 18.70 -22.27
N ARG A 308 0.98 19.13 -21.00
CA ARG A 308 2.19 18.96 -20.19
C ARG A 308 2.52 17.49 -19.98
N TYR A 309 1.50 16.66 -19.76
CA TYR A 309 1.62 15.19 -19.66
C TYR A 309 2.18 14.56 -20.94
N ARG A 310 1.70 14.96 -22.13
CA ARG A 310 2.21 14.47 -23.42
C ARG A 310 3.70 14.79 -23.61
N MET A 311 4.15 15.96 -23.14
CA MET A 311 5.56 16.35 -23.20
C MET A 311 6.43 15.56 -22.20
N GLN A 312 5.96 15.36 -20.97
CA GLN A 312 6.70 14.58 -19.96
C GLN A 312 6.86 13.10 -20.35
N GLN A 313 5.84 12.48 -20.96
CA GLN A 313 5.96 11.11 -21.47
C GLN A 313 7.01 10.98 -22.59
N LEU A 314 7.18 12.01 -23.43
CA LEU A 314 8.19 12.00 -24.49
C LEU A 314 9.61 12.08 -23.92
N VAL A 315 9.87 12.98 -22.96
CA VAL A 315 11.19 13.14 -22.32
C VAL A 315 11.65 11.84 -21.65
N LEU A 316 10.81 11.25 -20.81
CA LEU A 316 11.14 10.01 -20.11
C LEU A 316 11.37 8.82 -21.06
N SER A 317 10.69 8.81 -22.22
CA SER A 317 10.89 7.78 -23.24
C SER A 317 12.24 7.86 -23.96
N GLU A 318 12.92 9.01 -23.93
CA GLU A 318 14.28 9.19 -24.46
C GLU A 318 15.34 8.90 -23.38
N GLU A 319 15.12 9.34 -22.14
CA GLU A 319 16.06 9.10 -21.03
C GLU A 319 16.16 7.60 -20.68
N LEU A 320 15.04 6.88 -20.65
CA LEU A 320 15.02 5.43 -20.38
C LEU A 320 15.74 4.59 -21.44
N LYS A 321 15.85 5.07 -22.69
CA LYS A 321 16.66 4.40 -23.74
C LYS A 321 18.16 4.49 -23.44
N THR A 322 18.58 5.48 -22.67
CA THR A 322 20.00 5.79 -22.43
C THR A 322 20.59 4.97 -21.27
N VAL A 323 19.76 4.62 -20.28
CA VAL A 323 20.21 3.93 -19.05
C VAL A 323 20.38 2.41 -19.20
N ALA A 324 19.79 1.80 -20.25
CA ALA A 324 19.68 0.34 -20.42
C ALA A 324 20.98 -0.43 -20.78
N THR A 325 22.17 0.09 -20.44
CA THR A 325 23.47 -0.45 -20.88
C THR A 325 24.45 -0.88 -19.78
N THR A 326 24.10 -0.76 -18.50
CA THR A 326 24.95 -1.21 -17.38
C THR A 326 24.44 -2.50 -16.74
N SER A 327 25.31 -3.50 -16.66
CA SER A 327 25.01 -4.80 -16.02
C SER A 327 25.11 -4.70 -14.50
N LEU A 328 24.08 -5.19 -13.80
CA LEU A 328 24.01 -5.26 -12.34
C LEU A 328 23.72 -6.71 -11.88
N PRO A 329 24.09 -7.07 -10.64
CA PRO A 329 24.19 -8.47 -10.22
C PRO A 329 22.83 -9.16 -10.05
N SER A 330 22.86 -10.49 -10.10
CA SER A 330 21.69 -11.36 -10.20
C SER A 330 20.67 -11.18 -9.07
N LEU A 331 19.40 -11.06 -9.48
CA LEU A 331 18.22 -11.04 -8.63
C LEU A 331 18.09 -12.35 -7.82
N TYR A 332 17.92 -12.26 -6.50
CA TYR A 332 17.52 -13.41 -5.70
C TYR A 332 16.02 -13.68 -5.91
N LEU A 333 15.70 -14.76 -6.63
CA LEU A 333 14.36 -15.34 -6.59
C LEU A 333 14.18 -16.00 -5.21
N LEU A 334 13.34 -15.43 -4.35
CA LEU A 334 12.88 -16.12 -3.15
C LEU A 334 11.90 -17.22 -3.55
N HIS A 335 12.43 -18.40 -3.86
CA HIS A 335 11.64 -19.62 -3.93
C HIS A 335 11.12 -19.95 -2.53
N PHE A 336 9.84 -19.66 -2.28
CA PHE A 336 9.13 -20.17 -1.11
C PHE A 336 8.88 -21.68 -1.30
N SER A 337 9.90 -22.49 -0.99
CA SER A 337 9.69 -23.90 -0.68
C SER A 337 8.96 -23.98 0.67
N PRO A 338 7.78 -24.61 0.75
CA PRO A 338 7.25 -25.03 2.04
C PRO A 338 8.11 -26.20 2.53
N ASP A 339 9.03 -25.93 3.45
CA ASP A 339 9.74 -26.98 4.17
C ASP A 339 8.73 -27.73 5.05
N VAL A 340 8.22 -28.84 4.52
CA VAL A 340 7.38 -29.79 5.25
C VAL A 340 8.28 -30.85 5.86
N ASP A 341 8.81 -30.54 7.04
CA ASP A 341 9.45 -31.51 7.93
C ASP A 341 8.59 -31.77 9.17
N SER A 342 8.41 -33.06 9.48
CA SER A 342 7.56 -33.69 10.52
C SER A 342 6.04 -33.56 10.39
#